data_AF-A0A7S2YTB8-F1
#
_entry.id   AF-A0A7S2YTB8-F1
#
_cell.length_a   1.000
_cell.length_b   1.000
_cell.length_c   1.000
_cell.angle_alpha   90.00
_cell.angle_beta   90.00
_cell.angle_gamma   90.00
#
_symmetry.space_group_name_H-M   'P 1'
#
loop_
_entity.id
_entity.type
_entity.pdbx_description
1 polymer ?
#
loop_
_entity_poly.entity_id
_entity_poly.type
_entity_poly.pdbx_seq_one_letter_code
_entity_poly.pdbx_strand_id
1 'polypeptide(L)'
;CLDHEPSWLKQQLLYLDTSLTFYLNECNFEDFTWYGYLSYGASLILIVQFSIAFLWWQRKTEIVFDEDIQTASDYSIKILNPPPNAKDPQEWQEYLQRFGHVSYVIVAIDNAKLLKKLCQHKKLRSQLSTQLQKHQIATSCWDTATIEAALFRAPTKLIQQWHKLQKLQTEIRDLTRPAATDQYQAVAVFCTYESERAQRNALHMLTPSRWSLWRNRLDVRRYSTINDNGVLSMKVEEPT
;
A
#
# COMPACT_ATOMS: atom_id res chain seq x y z
N CYS A 1 40.13 -101.38 -38.61
CA CYS A 1 40.93 -100.18 -38.91
C CYS A 1 40.39 -99.05 -38.07
N LEU A 2 41.32 -98.36 -37.38
CA LEU A 2 41.32 -96.94 -37.01
C LEU A 2 39.97 -96.20 -36.94
N ASP A 3 39.74 -95.57 -35.78
CA ASP A 3 39.33 -94.16 -35.61
C ASP A 3 38.71 -94.05 -34.20
N HIS A 4 39.48 -93.91 -33.13
CA HIS A 4 40.36 -92.79 -32.77
C HIS A 4 39.65 -91.43 -32.78
N GLU A 5 38.62 -91.30 -31.95
CA GLU A 5 38.15 -89.98 -31.51
C GLU A 5 39.25 -89.31 -30.67
N PRO A 6 39.64 -88.07 -30.99
CA PRO A 6 40.84 -87.48 -30.43
C PRO A 6 40.57 -86.83 -29.06
N SER A 7 41.40 -87.20 -28.08
CA SER A 7 41.30 -86.89 -26.65
C SER A 7 41.48 -85.42 -26.26
N TRP A 8 41.82 -84.53 -27.20
CA TRP A 8 42.10 -83.12 -26.90
C TRP A 8 40.83 -82.27 -26.70
N LEU A 9 39.66 -82.70 -27.19
CA LEU A 9 38.40 -81.94 -27.00
C LEU A 9 37.85 -82.04 -25.57
N LYS A 10 38.11 -83.13 -24.84
CA LYS A 10 37.73 -83.22 -23.40
C LYS A 10 38.64 -82.39 -22.50
N GLN A 11 39.83 -82.00 -22.97
CA GLN A 11 40.80 -81.27 -22.16
C GLN A 11 40.58 -79.75 -22.18
N GLN A 12 39.84 -79.22 -23.15
CA GLN A 12 39.50 -77.78 -23.18
C GLN A 12 38.26 -77.40 -22.37
N LEU A 13 37.29 -78.31 -22.17
CA LEU A 13 36.10 -78.01 -21.36
C LEU A 13 36.36 -78.07 -19.85
N LEU A 14 37.45 -78.70 -19.40
CA LEU A 14 37.85 -78.75 -17.98
C LEU A 14 38.75 -77.58 -17.55
N TYR A 15 39.20 -76.74 -18.49
CA TYR A 15 40.09 -75.59 -18.21
C TYR A 15 39.36 -74.24 -18.15
N LEU A 16 38.07 -74.20 -18.47
CA LEU A 16 37.25 -72.99 -18.42
C LEU A 16 36.45 -72.84 -17.10
N ASP A 17 36.55 -73.80 -16.18
CA ASP A 17 35.68 -73.88 -15.00
C ASP A 17 36.42 -73.68 -13.65
N THR A 18 37.72 -73.33 -13.66
CA THR A 18 38.54 -73.26 -12.44
C THR A 18 39.22 -71.91 -12.14
N SER A 19 38.78 -70.82 -12.78
CA SER A 19 39.28 -69.48 -12.43
C SER A 19 38.24 -68.36 -12.43
N LEU A 20 36.94 -68.69 -12.38
CA LEU A 20 35.94 -67.72 -11.93
C LEU A 20 35.75 -67.88 -10.42
N THR A 21 36.77 -67.50 -9.65
CA THR A 21 36.54 -67.15 -8.25
C THR A 21 35.65 -65.91 -8.25
N PHE A 22 34.34 -66.13 -8.20
CA PHE A 22 33.43 -65.11 -7.71
C PHE A 22 33.95 -64.73 -6.31
N TYR A 23 34.64 -63.60 -6.20
CA TYR A 23 34.76 -62.92 -4.92
C TYR A 23 33.34 -62.55 -4.53
N LEU A 24 32.66 -63.49 -3.87
CA LEU A 24 31.46 -63.19 -3.11
C LEU A 24 31.93 -62.18 -2.08
N ASN A 25 31.47 -60.96 -2.28
CA ASN A 25 31.82 -59.86 -1.43
C ASN A 25 31.26 -60.20 -0.05
N GLU A 26 32.08 -60.73 0.86
CA GLU A 26 31.75 -60.96 2.28
C GLU A 26 31.66 -59.62 3.04
N CYS A 27 31.15 -58.58 2.37
CA CYS A 27 30.74 -57.37 3.05
C CYS A 27 29.53 -57.72 3.90
N ASN A 28 29.74 -57.77 5.21
CA ASN A 28 28.67 -57.88 6.17
C ASN A 28 27.81 -56.60 6.11
N PHE A 29 26.70 -56.66 5.38
CA PHE A 29 25.83 -55.50 5.14
C PHE A 29 25.19 -54.97 6.44
N GLU A 30 25.10 -55.80 7.49
CA GLU A 30 24.58 -55.38 8.80
C GLU A 30 25.46 -54.29 9.43
N ASP A 31 26.78 -54.44 9.39
CA ASP A 31 27.70 -53.44 9.95
C ASP A 31 27.67 -52.12 9.16
N PHE A 32 27.49 -52.18 7.83
CA PHE A 32 27.39 -51.00 6.98
C PHE A 32 26.11 -50.20 7.25
N THR A 33 24.99 -50.87 7.55
CA THR A 33 23.70 -50.19 7.77
C THR A 33 23.69 -49.32 9.02
N TRP A 34 24.35 -49.75 10.10
CA TRP A 34 24.42 -49.00 11.36
C TRP A 34 25.13 -47.65 11.22
N TYR A 35 26.30 -47.62 10.56
CA TYR A 35 27.01 -46.37 10.27
C TYR A 35 26.20 -45.46 9.34
N GLY A 36 25.45 -46.05 8.40
CA GLY A 36 24.52 -45.33 7.54
C GLY A 36 23.43 -44.60 8.34
N TYR A 37 22.76 -45.29 9.27
CA TYR A 37 21.72 -44.70 10.12
C TYR A 37 22.27 -43.61 11.05
N LEU A 38 23.45 -43.81 11.63
CA LEU A 38 24.09 -42.80 12.49
C LEU A 38 24.46 -41.54 11.70
N SER A 39 25.06 -41.69 10.52
CA SER A 39 25.37 -40.57 9.63
C SER A 39 24.10 -39.81 9.20
N TYR A 40 23.05 -40.55 8.84
CA TYR A 40 21.77 -39.97 8.46
C TYR A 40 21.13 -39.21 9.64
N GLY A 41 21.11 -39.81 10.83
CA GLY A 41 20.58 -39.16 12.04
C GLY A 41 21.34 -37.88 12.41
N ALA A 42 22.67 -37.90 12.35
CA ALA A 42 23.50 -36.71 12.59
C ALA A 42 23.20 -35.59 11.57
N SER A 43 23.01 -35.95 10.29
CA SER A 43 22.67 -34.99 9.24
C SER A 43 21.30 -34.33 9.48
N LEU A 44 20.29 -35.10 9.91
CA LEU A 44 18.97 -34.56 10.26
C LEU A 44 19.03 -33.59 11.45
N ILE A 45 19.81 -33.91 12.48
CA ILE A 45 19.98 -33.02 13.64
C ILE A 45 20.61 -31.69 13.21
N LEU A 46 21.65 -31.73 12.37
CA LEU A 46 22.29 -30.51 11.84
C LEU A 46 21.32 -29.67 11.01
N ILE A 47 20.51 -30.32 10.16
CA ILE A 47 19.48 -29.63 9.36
C ILE A 47 18.45 -28.96 10.27
N VAL A 48 17.97 -29.65 11.31
CA VAL A 48 16.99 -29.09 12.26
C VAL A 48 17.59 -27.92 13.03
N GLN A 49 18.82 -28.06 13.55
CA GLN A 49 19.51 -26.99 14.27
C GLN A 49 19.73 -25.76 13.38
N PHE A 50 20.19 -25.97 12.14
CA PHE A 50 20.37 -24.89 11.18
C PHE A 50 19.05 -24.22 10.83
N SER A 51 17.98 -24.99 10.63
CA SER A 51 16.65 -24.46 10.32
C SER A 51 16.11 -23.60 11.46
N ILE A 52 16.24 -24.03 12.72
CA ILE A 52 15.81 -23.24 13.88
C ILE A 52 16.61 -21.94 14.01
N ALA A 53 17.95 -22.03 13.89
CA ALA A 53 18.82 -20.86 13.94
C ALA A 53 18.51 -19.87 12.81
N PHE A 54 18.28 -20.38 11.60
CA PHE A 54 17.91 -19.60 10.43
C PHE A 54 16.55 -18.91 10.61
N LEU A 55 15.53 -19.60 11.12
CA LEU A 55 14.22 -19.00 11.41
C LEU A 55 14.32 -17.92 12.49
N TRP A 56 15.16 -18.12 13.51
CA TRP A 56 15.39 -17.11 14.54
C TRP A 56 16.11 -15.88 13.99
N TRP A 57 17.09 -16.08 13.11
CA TRP A 57 17.79 -15.00 12.42
C TRP A 57 16.83 -14.22 11.51
N GLN A 58 16.00 -14.92 10.71
CA GLN A 58 15.00 -14.30 9.85
C GLN A 58 14.03 -13.42 10.64
N ARG A 59 13.53 -13.88 11.80
CA ARG A 59 12.66 -13.07 12.67
C ARG A 59 13.34 -11.80 13.17
N LYS A 60 14.62 -11.86 13.51
CA LYS A 60 15.37 -10.67 13.92
C LYS A 60 15.56 -9.69 12.77
N THR A 61 15.88 -10.19 11.57
CA THR A 61 16.03 -9.34 10.39
C THR A 61 14.71 -8.75 9.95
N GLU A 62 13.59 -9.45 10.12
CA GLU A 62 12.24 -8.94 9.81
C GLU A 62 11.90 -7.71 10.67
N ILE A 63 12.18 -7.76 11.98
CA ILE A 63 11.93 -6.63 12.89
C ILE A 63 12.74 -5.40 12.47
N VAL A 64 14.03 -5.58 12.18
CA VAL A 64 14.91 -4.46 11.78
C VAL A 64 14.49 -3.91 10.41
N PHE A 65 14.13 -4.79 9.48
CA PHE A 65 13.72 -4.38 8.14
C PHE A 65 12.39 -3.62 8.14
N ASP A 66 11.45 -4.00 9.01
CA ASP A 66 10.19 -3.27 9.22
C ASP A 66 10.46 -1.91 9.89
N GLU A 67 11.40 -1.85 10.83
CA GLU A 67 11.83 -0.58 11.46
C GLU A 67 12.60 0.35 10.50
N ASP A 68 13.34 -0.21 9.53
CA ASP A 68 14.16 0.54 8.58
C ASP A 68 13.33 1.13 7.42
N ILE A 69 12.20 0.52 7.05
CA ILE A 69 11.31 1.06 6.01
C ILE A 69 10.35 2.06 6.64
N GLN A 70 10.81 3.30 6.77
CA GLN A 70 9.95 4.40 7.18
C GLN A 70 8.98 4.77 6.04
N THR A 71 7.69 4.55 6.25
CA THR A 71 6.64 4.99 5.33
C THR A 71 5.95 6.25 5.84
N ALA A 72 5.41 7.07 4.94
CA ALA A 72 4.65 8.25 5.34
C ALA A 72 3.40 7.90 6.18
N SER A 73 2.90 6.65 6.11
CA SER A 73 1.79 6.15 6.92
C SER A 73 2.13 6.04 8.40
N ASP A 74 3.39 5.78 8.76
CA ASP A 74 3.78 5.53 10.17
C ASP A 74 3.71 6.80 11.01
N TYR A 75 3.78 7.94 10.34
CA TYR A 75 3.76 9.27 10.95
C TYR A 75 2.43 10.00 10.73
N SER A 76 1.55 9.48 9.88
CA SER A 76 0.30 10.17 9.53
C SER A 76 -0.96 9.49 10.08
N ILE A 77 -1.94 10.31 10.42
CA ILE A 77 -3.29 9.88 10.75
C ILE A 77 -4.29 10.52 9.80
N LYS A 78 -5.36 9.78 9.50
CA LYS A 78 -6.50 10.28 8.73
C LYS A 78 -7.73 10.29 9.63
N ILE A 79 -8.26 11.48 9.87
CA ILE A 79 -9.50 11.71 10.59
C ILE A 79 -10.61 11.81 9.54
N LEU A 80 -11.62 10.95 9.67
CA LEU A 80 -12.78 10.90 8.78
C LEU A 80 -13.95 11.67 9.42
N ASN A 81 -14.80 12.27 8.58
CA ASN A 81 -16.01 12.98 9.00
C ASN A 81 -15.76 14.07 10.06
N PRO A 82 -14.86 15.05 9.80
CA PRO A 82 -14.74 16.21 10.65
C PRO A 82 -16.05 17.02 10.64
N PRO A 83 -16.29 17.88 11.64
CA PRO A 83 -17.37 18.85 11.56
C PRO A 83 -17.27 19.67 10.26
N PRO A 84 -18.39 19.95 9.57
CA PRO A 84 -18.37 20.55 8.23
C PRO A 84 -17.74 21.96 8.19
N ASN A 85 -17.74 22.65 9.34
CA ASN A 85 -17.19 24.00 9.51
C ASN A 85 -15.71 24.02 9.94
N ALA A 86 -15.12 22.88 10.32
CA ALA A 86 -13.76 22.78 10.84
C ALA A 86 -12.73 22.78 9.70
N LYS A 87 -12.61 23.93 9.03
CA LYS A 87 -11.74 24.13 7.85
C LYS A 87 -10.37 24.70 8.21
N ASP A 88 -10.23 25.29 9.40
CA ASP A 88 -9.00 25.92 9.83
C ASP A 88 -7.96 24.87 10.22
N PRO A 89 -6.84 24.74 9.49
CA PRO A 89 -5.80 23.77 9.85
C PRO A 89 -5.15 24.09 11.21
N GLN A 90 -5.18 25.35 11.65
CA GLN A 90 -4.55 25.75 12.91
C GLN A 90 -5.32 25.19 14.13
N GLU A 91 -6.65 25.27 14.11
CA GLU A 91 -7.51 24.67 15.15
C GLU A 91 -7.23 23.16 15.30
N TRP A 92 -7.09 22.46 14.17
CA TRP A 92 -6.74 21.04 14.16
C TRP A 92 -5.33 20.78 14.69
N GLN A 93 -4.36 21.64 14.35
CA GLN A 93 -3.00 21.52 14.85
C GLN A 93 -2.96 21.67 16.38
N GLU A 94 -3.58 22.72 16.92
CA GLU A 94 -3.67 22.98 18.36
C GLU A 94 -4.35 21.82 19.11
N TYR A 95 -5.46 21.29 18.56
CA TYR A 95 -6.15 20.13 19.12
C TYR A 95 -5.30 18.86 19.11
N LEU A 96 -4.55 18.59 18.04
CA LEU A 96 -3.77 17.37 17.88
C LEU A 96 -2.40 17.44 18.60
N GLN A 97 -1.90 18.64 18.88
CA GLN A 97 -0.62 18.86 19.57
C GLN A 97 -0.57 18.24 20.98
N ARG A 98 -1.73 18.01 21.62
CA ARG A 98 -1.83 17.32 22.92
C ARG A 98 -1.37 15.85 22.88
N PHE A 99 -1.33 15.23 21.70
CA PHE A 99 -0.88 13.85 21.53
C PHE A 99 0.62 13.75 21.21
N GLY A 100 1.22 14.86 20.78
CA GLY A 100 2.64 15.02 20.45
C GLY A 100 2.86 16.11 19.42
N HIS A 101 4.12 16.35 19.04
CA HIS A 101 4.46 17.40 18.08
C HIS A 101 3.94 17.08 16.67
N VAL A 102 3.14 18.00 16.12
CA VAL A 102 2.51 17.90 14.80
C VAL A 102 3.33 18.71 13.79
N SER A 103 3.82 18.04 12.74
CA SER A 103 4.61 18.67 11.68
C SER A 103 3.75 19.41 10.67
N TYR A 104 2.63 18.80 10.24
CA TYR A 104 1.74 19.41 9.26
C TYR A 104 0.32 18.87 9.34
N VAL A 105 -0.65 19.73 9.02
CA VAL A 105 -2.07 19.39 8.94
C VAL A 105 -2.64 19.82 7.60
N ILE A 106 -3.37 18.90 6.96
CA ILE A 106 -4.09 19.13 5.71
C ILE A 106 -5.56 18.87 5.96
N VAL A 107 -6.39 19.89 5.71
CA VAL A 107 -7.84 19.73 5.68
C VAL A 107 -8.27 19.51 4.24
N ALA A 108 -8.87 18.35 3.97
CA ALA A 108 -9.49 18.05 2.70
C ALA A 108 -10.92 18.59 2.68
N ILE A 109 -11.20 19.41 1.67
CA ILE A 109 -12.51 20.03 1.43
C ILE A 109 -13.27 19.29 0.32
N ASP A 110 -14.61 19.29 0.38
CA ASP A 110 -15.45 18.71 -0.66
C ASP A 110 -15.49 19.61 -1.90
N ASN A 111 -14.53 19.44 -2.81
CA ASN A 111 -14.50 20.12 -4.09
C ASN A 111 -14.99 19.23 -5.25
N ALA A 112 -15.82 18.22 -4.99
CA ALA A 112 -16.26 17.25 -6.00
C ALA A 112 -16.92 17.92 -7.22
N LYS A 113 -17.72 18.97 -6.99
CA LYS A 113 -18.37 19.76 -8.05
C LYS A 113 -17.33 20.44 -8.96
N LEU A 114 -16.31 21.05 -8.37
CA LEU A 114 -15.21 21.70 -9.10
C LEU A 114 -14.39 20.67 -9.89
N LEU A 115 -14.00 19.57 -9.25
CA LEU A 115 -13.26 18.48 -9.89
C LEU A 115 -14.01 17.91 -11.09
N LYS A 116 -15.31 17.66 -10.96
CA LYS A 116 -16.16 17.18 -12.06
C LYS A 116 -16.13 18.14 -13.25
N LYS A 117 -16.18 19.46 -13.01
CA LYS A 117 -16.11 20.48 -14.06
C LYS A 117 -14.72 20.56 -14.69
N LEU A 118 -13.65 20.48 -13.89
CA LEU A 118 -12.27 20.43 -14.40
C LEU A 118 -12.02 19.20 -15.27
N CYS A 119 -12.52 18.02 -14.88
CA CYS A 119 -12.45 16.81 -15.68
C CYS A 119 -13.22 16.96 -17.01
N GLN A 120 -14.42 17.53 -16.98
CA GLN A 120 -15.20 17.82 -18.19
C GLN A 120 -14.45 18.80 -19.11
N HIS A 121 -13.87 19.85 -18.55
CA HIS A 121 -13.06 20.82 -19.28
C HIS A 121 -11.84 20.18 -19.93
N LYS A 122 -11.07 19.37 -19.19
CA LYS A 122 -9.90 18.63 -19.72
C LYS A 122 -10.29 17.69 -20.86
N LYS A 123 -11.39 16.94 -20.69
CA LYS A 123 -11.91 16.03 -21.73
C LYS A 123 -12.30 16.79 -23.00
N LEU A 124 -13.07 17.86 -22.86
CA LEU A 124 -13.54 18.66 -23.99
C LEU A 124 -12.37 19.37 -24.70
N ARG A 125 -11.41 19.90 -23.94
CA ARG A 125 -10.19 20.53 -24.48
C ARG A 125 -9.35 19.53 -25.28
N SER A 126 -9.19 18.32 -24.77
CA SER A 126 -8.47 17.25 -25.47
C SER A 126 -9.17 16.87 -26.78
N GLN A 127 -10.49 16.71 -26.76
CA GLN A 127 -11.28 16.41 -27.96
C GLN A 127 -11.16 17.52 -29.02
N LEU A 128 -11.27 18.78 -28.60
CA LEU A 128 -11.10 19.94 -29.47
C LEU A 128 -9.69 20.01 -30.05
N SER A 129 -8.66 19.75 -29.24
CA SER A 129 -7.26 19.74 -29.71
C SER A 129 -7.04 18.72 -30.82
N THR A 130 -7.58 17.51 -30.68
CA THR A 130 -7.47 16.47 -31.72
C THR A 130 -8.21 16.88 -33.00
N GLN A 131 -9.38 17.51 -32.88
CA GLN A 131 -10.15 17.98 -34.04
C GLN A 131 -9.48 19.16 -34.75
N LEU A 132 -8.94 20.12 -34.00
CA LEU A 132 -8.23 21.27 -34.56
C LEU A 132 -6.96 20.84 -35.30
N GLN A 133 -6.22 19.86 -34.75
CA GLN A 133 -5.06 19.28 -35.40
C GLN A 133 -5.42 18.61 -36.73
N LYS A 134 -6.58 17.91 -36.81
CA LYS A 134 -7.09 17.33 -38.07
C LYS A 134 -7.35 18.41 -39.13
N HIS A 135 -7.74 19.60 -38.71
CA HIS A 135 -7.95 20.77 -39.57
C HIS A 135 -6.67 21.59 -39.83
N GLN A 136 -5.50 21.10 -39.41
CA GLN A 136 -4.19 21.76 -39.55
C GLN A 136 -4.12 23.15 -38.90
N ILE A 137 -4.96 23.39 -37.87
CA ILE A 137 -4.92 24.63 -37.11
C ILE A 137 -3.88 24.47 -36.01
N ALA A 138 -2.84 25.31 -36.02
CA ALA A 138 -1.81 25.29 -34.99
C ALA A 138 -2.40 25.70 -33.64
N THR A 139 -2.44 24.75 -32.69
CA THR A 139 -2.93 24.96 -31.31
C THR A 139 -1.82 25.21 -30.30
N SER A 140 -0.66 25.71 -30.74
CA SER A 140 0.48 25.95 -29.85
C SER A 140 0.18 27.01 -28.78
N CYS A 141 -0.69 27.99 -29.07
CA CYS A 141 -1.27 28.89 -28.06
C CYS A 141 -2.79 28.70 -27.99
N TRP A 142 -3.33 28.57 -26.77
CA TRP A 142 -4.77 28.53 -26.52
C TRP A 142 -5.33 29.96 -26.40
N ASP A 143 -4.90 30.86 -27.27
CA ASP A 143 -5.39 32.23 -27.28
C ASP A 143 -6.81 32.25 -27.85
N THR A 144 -7.73 32.90 -27.12
CA THR A 144 -9.15 32.92 -27.51
C THR A 144 -9.36 33.60 -28.86
N ALA A 145 -8.62 34.68 -29.14
CA ALA A 145 -8.75 35.46 -30.37
C ALA A 145 -8.30 34.68 -31.62
N THR A 146 -7.19 33.93 -31.54
CA THR A 146 -6.67 33.15 -32.67
C THR A 146 -7.59 31.97 -32.98
N ILE A 147 -8.10 31.32 -31.93
CA ILE A 147 -9.03 30.20 -32.07
C ILE A 147 -10.37 30.67 -32.63
N GLU A 148 -10.91 31.81 -32.18
CA GLU A 148 -12.16 32.37 -32.71
C GLU A 148 -12.05 32.75 -34.19
N ALA A 149 -10.92 33.33 -34.61
CA ALA A 149 -10.66 33.61 -36.02
C ALA A 149 -10.60 32.31 -36.86
N ALA A 150 -9.97 31.25 -36.33
CA ALA A 150 -9.90 29.96 -37.00
C ALA A 150 -11.27 29.22 -37.04
N LEU A 151 -12.10 29.43 -36.02
CA LEU A 151 -13.42 28.85 -35.88
C LEU A 151 -14.45 29.39 -36.90
N PHE A 152 -14.24 30.58 -37.46
CA PHE A 152 -15.15 31.16 -38.45
C PHE A 152 -15.33 30.28 -39.70
N ARG A 153 -14.31 29.48 -40.05
CA ARG A 153 -14.34 28.53 -41.18
C ARG A 153 -14.62 27.08 -40.75
N ALA A 154 -14.84 26.84 -39.46
CA ALA A 154 -14.99 25.51 -38.90
C ALA A 154 -16.45 25.01 -38.95
N PRO A 155 -16.69 23.69 -38.88
CA PRO A 155 -18.04 23.15 -38.81
C PRO A 155 -18.76 23.63 -37.52
N THR A 156 -20.08 23.82 -37.61
CA THR A 156 -20.93 24.29 -36.50
C THR A 156 -20.78 23.48 -35.22
N LYS A 157 -20.51 22.17 -35.33
CA LYS A 157 -20.23 21.29 -34.18
C LYS A 157 -19.00 21.74 -33.36
N LEU A 158 -17.94 22.22 -34.01
CA LEU A 158 -16.71 22.68 -33.35
C LEU A 158 -16.96 24.01 -32.63
N ILE A 159 -17.74 24.91 -33.25
CA ILE A 159 -18.20 26.17 -32.65
C ILE A 159 -19.04 25.88 -31.39
N GLN A 160 -19.97 24.93 -31.44
CA GLN A 160 -20.76 24.53 -30.28
C GLN A 160 -19.89 23.98 -29.14
N GLN A 161 -18.89 23.16 -29.46
CA GLN A 161 -17.95 22.64 -28.45
C GLN A 161 -17.08 23.73 -27.85
N TRP A 162 -16.64 24.71 -28.65
CA TRP A 162 -15.89 25.87 -28.18
C TRP A 162 -16.70 26.71 -27.19
N HIS A 163 -17.94 27.07 -27.52
CA HIS A 163 -18.81 27.80 -26.59
C HIS A 163 -19.09 27.01 -25.30
N LYS A 164 -19.24 25.68 -25.40
CA LYS A 164 -19.37 24.82 -24.22
C LYS A 164 -18.11 24.86 -23.36
N LEU A 165 -16.92 24.93 -23.97
CA LEU A 165 -15.65 25.05 -23.24
C LEU A 165 -15.55 26.40 -22.52
N GLN A 166 -15.89 27.50 -23.21
CA GLN A 166 -15.93 28.84 -22.61
C GLN A 166 -16.89 28.88 -21.43
N LYS A 167 -18.10 28.32 -21.57
CA LYS A 167 -19.07 28.21 -20.47
C LYS A 167 -18.54 27.40 -19.29
N LEU A 168 -17.87 26.27 -19.54
CA LEU A 168 -17.24 25.49 -18.46
C LEU A 168 -16.14 26.30 -17.76
N GLN A 169 -15.37 27.09 -18.50
CA GLN A 169 -14.32 27.94 -17.95
C GLN A 169 -14.89 29.05 -17.05
N THR A 170 -16.02 29.66 -17.43
CA THR A 170 -16.71 30.63 -16.56
C THR A 170 -17.27 29.95 -15.32
N GLU A 171 -17.91 28.78 -15.44
CA GLU A 171 -18.41 28.01 -14.30
C GLU A 171 -17.27 27.59 -13.33
N ILE A 172 -16.12 27.17 -13.86
CA ILE A 172 -14.93 26.86 -13.04
C ILE A 172 -14.45 28.13 -12.32
N ARG A 173 -14.34 29.25 -13.03
CA ARG A 173 -13.93 30.53 -12.43
C ARG A 173 -14.87 30.95 -11.30
N ASP A 174 -16.18 30.76 -11.47
CA ASP A 174 -17.18 31.07 -10.45
C ASP A 174 -17.06 30.17 -9.21
N LEU A 175 -16.78 28.88 -9.41
CA LEU A 175 -16.56 27.91 -8.33
C LEU A 175 -15.23 28.08 -7.59
N THR A 176 -14.26 28.77 -8.19
CA THR A 176 -12.96 29.07 -7.57
C THR A 176 -12.97 30.42 -6.83
N ARG A 177 -14.03 31.23 -6.95
CA ARG A 177 -14.10 32.52 -6.23
C ARG A 177 -14.08 32.28 -4.71
N PRO A 178 -13.47 33.18 -3.91
CA PRO A 178 -13.42 33.03 -2.45
C PRO A 178 -14.78 32.78 -1.80
N ALA A 179 -15.83 33.46 -2.27
CA ALA A 179 -17.20 33.27 -1.77
C ALA A 179 -17.78 31.86 -2.02
N ALA A 180 -17.31 31.16 -3.06
CA ALA A 180 -17.68 29.76 -3.30
C ALA A 180 -16.86 28.81 -2.43
N THR A 181 -15.63 29.18 -2.07
CA THR A 181 -14.77 28.41 -1.16
C THR A 181 -15.39 28.24 0.23
N ASP A 182 -16.14 29.25 0.69
CA ASP A 182 -16.86 29.21 1.96
C ASP A 182 -17.98 28.15 1.99
N GLN A 183 -18.46 27.70 0.84
CA GLN A 183 -19.51 26.67 0.75
C GLN A 183 -18.95 25.24 0.86
N TYR A 184 -17.66 25.03 0.64
CA TYR A 184 -17.07 23.70 0.70
C TYR A 184 -16.97 23.22 2.15
N GLN A 185 -17.36 21.99 2.41
CA GLN A 185 -17.32 21.40 3.75
C GLN A 185 -16.02 20.62 3.94
N ALA A 186 -15.51 20.55 5.17
CA ALA A 186 -14.41 19.66 5.49
C ALA A 186 -14.89 18.19 5.44
N VAL A 187 -14.11 17.32 4.77
CA VAL A 187 -14.44 15.90 4.55
C VAL A 187 -13.48 14.98 5.30
N ALA A 188 -12.21 15.34 5.32
CA ALA A 188 -11.18 14.59 6.02
C ALA A 188 -10.08 15.52 6.48
N VAL A 189 -9.39 15.14 7.55
CA VAL A 189 -8.20 15.83 8.03
C VAL A 189 -7.06 14.84 8.05
N PHE A 190 -5.95 15.22 7.45
CA PHE A 190 -4.71 14.45 7.48
C PHE A 190 -3.73 15.21 8.37
N CYS A 191 -3.15 14.51 9.34
CA CYS A 191 -2.18 15.07 10.24
C CYS A 191 -0.93 14.21 10.21
N THR A 192 0.24 14.84 10.10
CA THR A 192 1.54 14.16 10.16
C THR A 192 2.26 14.60 11.43
N TYR A 193 2.63 13.64 12.26
CA TYR A 193 3.44 13.85 13.47
C TYR A 193 4.92 13.74 13.16
N GLU A 194 5.75 14.34 14.00
CA GLU A 194 7.21 14.18 13.92
C GLU A 194 7.67 12.80 14.38
N SER A 195 6.93 12.17 15.30
CA SER A 195 7.29 10.87 15.86
C SER A 195 6.17 9.85 15.71
N GLU A 196 6.55 8.60 15.45
CA GLU A 196 5.63 7.47 15.40
C GLU A 196 4.93 7.25 16.76
N ARG A 197 5.62 7.51 17.87
CA ARG A 197 5.02 7.42 19.21
C ARG A 197 3.83 8.37 19.37
N ALA A 198 3.94 9.60 18.87
CA ALA A 198 2.85 10.57 18.89
C ALA A 198 1.67 10.13 18.01
N GLN A 199 1.97 9.59 16.83
CA GLN A 199 0.97 9.02 15.92
C GLN A 199 0.18 7.89 16.60
N ARG A 200 0.88 6.91 17.20
CA ARG A 200 0.26 5.76 17.88
C ARG A 200 -0.56 6.21 19.08
N ASN A 201 -0.04 7.15 19.87
CA ASN A 201 -0.76 7.73 21.01
C ASN A 201 -2.06 8.41 20.57
N ALA A 202 -2.00 9.24 19.51
CA ALA A 202 -3.17 9.87 18.93
C ALA A 202 -4.18 8.83 18.44
N LEU A 203 -3.73 7.78 17.75
CA LEU A 203 -4.59 6.72 17.25
C LEU A 203 -5.29 5.97 18.39
N HIS A 204 -4.58 5.62 19.46
CA HIS A 204 -5.15 4.96 20.63
C HIS A 204 -6.20 5.83 21.33
N MET A 205 -6.00 7.14 21.40
CA MET A 205 -6.92 8.07 22.06
C MET A 205 -8.12 8.46 21.20
N LEU A 206 -7.93 8.57 19.88
CA LEU A 206 -8.96 9.02 18.94
C LEU A 206 -9.81 7.89 18.37
N THR A 207 -9.37 6.63 18.47
CA THR A 207 -10.14 5.48 17.99
C THR A 207 -11.13 5.02 19.06
N PRO A 208 -12.44 5.34 18.96
CA PRO A 208 -13.41 4.78 19.89
C PRO A 208 -13.46 3.26 19.72
N SER A 209 -13.60 2.53 20.83
CA SER A 209 -13.77 1.08 20.77
C SER A 209 -15.01 0.73 19.93
N ARG A 210 -14.90 -0.27 19.03
CA ARG A 210 -16.03 -0.71 18.18
C ARG A 210 -17.30 -1.04 18.97
N TRP A 211 -17.14 -1.52 20.20
CA TRP A 211 -18.23 -1.78 21.15
C TRP A 211 -18.92 -0.50 21.65
N SER A 212 -18.19 0.60 21.84
CA SER A 212 -18.76 1.89 22.22
C SER A 212 -19.57 2.55 21.11
N LEU A 213 -19.12 2.40 19.84
CA LEU A 213 -19.87 2.85 18.67
C LEU A 213 -21.18 2.07 18.48
N TRP A 214 -21.14 0.74 18.68
CA TRP A 214 -22.32 -0.11 18.52
C TRP A 214 -23.42 0.16 19.57
N ARG A 215 -23.06 0.58 20.78
CA ARG A 215 -24.03 0.92 21.84
C ARG A 215 -24.55 2.36 21.78
N ASN A 216 -24.14 3.16 20.79
CA ASN A 216 -24.49 4.58 20.64
C ASN A 216 -24.36 5.40 21.95
N ARG A 217 -23.49 4.95 22.87
CA ARG A 217 -23.08 5.68 24.05
C ARG A 217 -21.78 6.38 23.69
N LEU A 218 -21.91 7.47 22.93
CA LEU A 218 -20.88 8.50 23.00
C LEU A 218 -20.95 9.00 24.44
N ASP A 219 -19.96 8.65 25.24
CA ASP A 219 -19.84 9.14 26.61
C ASP A 219 -19.50 10.64 26.53
N VAL A 220 -20.53 11.47 26.32
CA VAL A 220 -20.44 12.95 26.29
C VAL A 220 -19.99 13.48 27.66
N ARG A 221 -19.92 12.63 28.69
CA ARG A 221 -19.46 12.98 30.04
C ARG A 221 -17.97 12.74 30.23
N ARG A 222 -17.12 13.45 29.48
CA ARG A 222 -15.74 13.72 29.93
C ARG A 222 -15.05 14.85 29.15
N TYR A 223 -15.69 16.02 29.08
CA TYR A 223 -14.94 17.26 28.95
C TYR A 223 -14.58 17.73 30.37
N SER A 224 -13.34 17.48 30.79
CA SER A 224 -12.76 18.17 31.94
C SER A 224 -12.20 19.50 31.44
N THR A 225 -12.93 20.59 31.63
CA THR A 225 -12.33 21.92 31.64
C THR A 225 -11.49 22.05 32.91
N ILE A 226 -10.18 22.17 32.73
CA ILE A 226 -9.25 22.58 33.78
C ILE A 226 -9.43 24.09 33.91
N ASN A 227 -9.99 24.57 35.02
CA ASN A 227 -9.88 25.98 35.39
C ASN A 227 -8.46 26.25 35.90
N ASP A 228 -7.98 27.49 35.73
CA ASP A 228 -6.62 27.96 36.02
C ASP A 228 -6.10 27.72 37.46
N ASN A 229 -6.95 27.20 38.36
CA ASN A 229 -6.59 26.86 39.73
C ASN A 229 -6.36 25.34 39.95
N GLY A 230 -6.35 24.51 38.90
CA GLY A 230 -5.99 23.09 38.99
C GLY A 230 -6.99 22.19 39.74
N VAL A 231 -8.18 22.68 40.07
CA VAL A 231 -9.24 21.92 40.76
C VAL A 231 -10.32 21.47 39.76
N LEU A 232 -10.54 20.16 39.67
CA LEU A 232 -11.58 19.53 38.87
C LEU A 232 -12.95 19.76 39.53
N SER A 233 -13.83 20.55 38.89
CA SER A 233 -15.25 20.61 39.28
C SER A 233 -16.12 20.06 38.14
N MET A 234 -16.88 19.01 38.41
CA MET A 234 -17.90 18.48 37.50
C MET A 234 -19.22 19.22 37.76
N LYS A 235 -19.68 20.03 36.79
CA LYS A 235 -21.09 20.42 36.71
C LYS A 235 -21.83 19.43 35.83
N VAL A 236 -22.78 18.71 36.43
CA VAL A 236 -23.75 17.89 35.73
C VAL A 236 -24.95 18.79 35.45
N GLU A 237 -25.15 19.18 34.19
CA GLU A 237 -26.46 19.70 33.76
C GLU A 237 -27.34 18.50 33.42
N GLU A 238 -28.50 18.43 34.09
CA GLU A 238 -29.54 17.47 33.78
C GLU A 238 -30.34 17.96 32.56
N PRO A 239 -30.61 17.09 31.58
CA PRO A 239 -31.41 17.46 30.43
C PRO A 239 -32.88 17.65 30.84
N THR A 240 -33.45 18.79 30.46
CA THR A 240 -34.91 19.01 30.39
C THR A 240 -35.44 18.61 29.03
#